data_AF-A0A1B6HUA8-F1
#
_entry.id   AF-A0A1B6HUA8-F1
#
_cell.length_a   1.000
_cell.length_b   1.000
_cell.length_c   1.000
_cell.angle_alpha   90.00
_cell.angle_beta   90.00
_cell.angle_gamma   90.00
#
_symmetry.space_group_name_H-M   'P 1'
#
loop_
_entity.id
_entity.type
_entity.pdbx_description
1 polymer ?
#
loop_
_entity_poly.entity_id
_entity_poly.type
_entity_poly.pdbx_seq_one_letter_code
_entity_poly.pdbx_strand_id
1 'polypeptide(L)'
;MMPFSVTKILVVAVIVILSVAIGNISTFIKVHFEPSNYITLKHSKGSSPNLTSNLQMKRISTSYEDLIWFVQISDIHISMFRAMDRISELEEFCNITLDAIKPAVVLASGDLTDAKSVDTLGSQQYEDEWKLYRNALDKCQVAKKTVWLDVRGNHDNFNVRGPTAKENYYRNYS
;
A
#
# COMPACT_ATOMS: atom_id res chain seq x y z
N MET A 1 -33.37 42.95 8.93
CA MET A 1 -32.93 41.67 9.53
C MET A 1 -34.04 40.67 9.31
N MET A 2 -33.96 39.80 8.30
CA MET A 2 -34.99 38.76 8.12
C MET A 2 -34.82 37.73 9.25
N PRO A 3 -35.87 37.43 10.03
CA PRO A 3 -35.76 36.39 11.05
C PRO A 3 -35.49 35.06 10.33
N PHE A 4 -34.44 34.36 10.75
CA PHE A 4 -34.21 33.00 10.28
C PHE A 4 -35.46 32.17 10.58
N SER A 5 -36.15 31.74 9.53
CA SER A 5 -37.33 30.89 9.67
C SER A 5 -36.91 29.63 10.43
N VAL A 6 -37.62 29.33 11.52
CA VAL A 6 -37.38 28.14 12.37
C VAL A 6 -37.24 26.87 11.52
N THR A 7 -37.97 26.80 10.41
CA THR A 7 -37.87 25.72 9.41
C THR A 7 -36.46 25.57 8.83
N LYS A 8 -35.77 26.67 8.51
CA LYS A 8 -34.41 26.63 7.97
C LYS A 8 -33.40 26.14 9.02
N ILE A 9 -33.57 26.57 10.27
CA ILE A 9 -32.75 26.11 11.39
C ILE A 9 -32.96 24.61 11.60
N LEU A 10 -34.21 24.14 11.55
CA LEU A 10 -34.55 22.73 11.68
C LEU A 10 -33.93 21.89 10.55
N VAL A 11 -34.00 22.35 9.30
CA VAL A 11 -33.40 21.66 8.15
C VAL A 11 -31.89 21.54 8.31
N VAL A 12 -31.20 22.62 8.70
CA VAL A 12 -29.75 22.57 8.94
C VAL A 12 -29.41 21.62 10.08
N ALA A 13 -30.16 21.66 11.19
CA ALA A 13 -29.96 20.75 12.31
C ALA A 13 -30.14 19.27 11.89
N VAL A 14 -31.15 18.95 11.09
CA VAL A 14 -31.36 17.61 10.54
C VAL A 14 -30.21 17.17 9.65
N ILE A 15 -29.70 18.04 8.76
CA ILE A 15 -28.54 17.73 7.90
C ILE A 15 -27.30 17.45 8.74
N VAL A 16 -27.05 18.23 9.79
CA VAL A 16 -25.89 18.03 10.68
C VAL A 16 -26.02 16.71 11.45
N ILE A 17 -27.20 16.41 12.00
CA ILE A 17 -27.46 15.16 12.72
C ILE A 17 -27.28 13.95 11.78
N LEU A 18 -27.81 14.01 10.57
CA LEU A 18 -27.65 12.94 9.56
C LEU A 18 -26.18 12.76 9.18
N SER A 19 -25.43 13.85 8.99
CA SER A 19 -23.99 13.81 8.67
C SER A 19 -23.18 13.12 9.77
N VAL A 20 -23.45 13.46 11.05
CA VAL A 20 -22.81 12.81 12.20
C VAL A 20 -23.21 11.34 12.30
N ALA A 21 -24.48 11.00 12.07
CA ALA A 21 -24.95 9.63 12.08
C ALA A 21 -24.27 8.78 10.99
N ILE A 22 -24.15 9.30 9.76
CA ILE A 22 -23.45 8.62 8.65
C ILE A 22 -21.97 8.43 8.97
N GLY A 23 -21.30 9.45 9.51
CA GLY A 23 -19.91 9.35 9.95
C GLY A 23 -19.70 8.21 10.96
N ASN A 24 -20.59 8.12 11.96
CA ASN A 24 -20.58 7.07 12.98
C ASN A 24 -20.88 5.68 12.43
N ILE A 25 -21.73 5.55 11.40
CA ILE A 25 -21.99 4.26 10.74
C ILE A 25 -20.76 3.83 9.91
N SER A 26 -20.06 4.76 9.26
CA SER A 26 -18.87 4.41 8.47
C SER A 26 -17.76 3.79 9.33
N THR A 27 -17.66 4.19 10.61
CA THR A 27 -16.72 3.61 11.58
C THR A 27 -17.08 2.17 11.98
N PHE A 28 -18.34 1.76 11.86
CA PHE A 28 -18.78 0.36 12.08
C PHE A 28 -18.54 -0.55 10.86
N ILE A 29 -18.33 0.01 9.67
CA ILE A 29 -17.93 -0.73 8.45
C ILE A 29 -16.40 -0.90 8.40
N LYS A 30 -15.69 -0.72 9.52
CA LYS A 30 -14.36 -1.31 9.67
C LYS A 30 -14.54 -2.82 9.80
N VAL A 31 -14.40 -3.51 8.67
CA VAL A 31 -14.36 -4.97 8.62
C VAL A 31 -13.30 -5.44 9.62
N HIS A 32 -13.74 -6.16 10.65
CA HIS A 32 -12.84 -6.90 11.53
C HIS A 32 -12.11 -7.93 10.66
N PHE A 33 -10.86 -7.64 10.31
CA PHE A 33 -9.98 -8.62 9.69
C PHE A 33 -9.40 -9.46 10.82
N GLU A 34 -10.06 -10.57 11.12
CA GLU A 34 -9.43 -11.66 11.87
C GLU A 34 -8.30 -12.21 10.99
N PRO A 35 -7.01 -12.16 11.41
CA PRO A 35 -5.91 -12.75 10.67
C PRO A 35 -5.98 -14.28 10.82
N SER A 36 -7.01 -14.88 10.23
CA SER A 36 -7.20 -16.32 10.18
C SER A 36 -6.51 -16.89 8.94
N ASN A 37 -5.19 -16.73 8.86
CA ASN A 37 -4.32 -17.51 7.98
C ASN A 37 -2.89 -17.44 8.51
N TYR A 38 -2.62 -18.16 9.60
CA TYR A 38 -1.27 -18.71 9.77
C TYR A 38 -1.04 -19.60 8.54
N ILE A 39 -0.05 -19.26 7.71
CA ILE A 39 0.41 -20.13 6.64
C ILE A 39 0.91 -21.40 7.32
N THR A 40 0.03 -22.39 7.46
CA THR A 40 0.49 -23.74 7.76
C THR A 40 1.11 -24.22 6.47
N LEU A 41 2.44 -24.32 6.43
CA LEU A 41 3.13 -25.07 5.40
C LEU A 41 2.54 -26.48 5.40
N LYS A 42 1.55 -26.72 4.54
CA LYS A 42 1.04 -28.06 4.28
C LYS A 42 2.17 -28.81 3.59
N HIS A 43 2.92 -29.55 4.38
CA HIS A 43 3.85 -30.56 3.89
C HIS A 43 3.05 -31.46 2.94
N SER A 44 3.38 -31.41 1.65
CA SER A 44 2.76 -32.26 0.65
C SER A 44 2.97 -33.73 1.06
N LYS A 45 1.88 -34.47 1.26
CA LYS A 45 1.89 -35.88 1.68
C LYS A 45 2.36 -36.84 0.58
N GLY A 46 3.16 -36.36 -0.38
CA GLY A 46 3.65 -37.11 -1.54
C GLY A 46 5.14 -36.91 -1.85
N SER A 47 5.90 -36.16 -1.05
CA SER A 47 7.35 -36.04 -1.24
C SER A 47 8.08 -37.17 -0.51
N SER A 48 8.85 -37.95 -1.27
CA SER A 48 9.77 -38.99 -0.77
C SER A 48 10.51 -38.56 0.50
N PRO A 49 10.68 -39.45 1.50
CA PRO A 49 11.25 -39.14 2.81
C PRO A 49 12.72 -38.70 2.80
N ASN A 50 13.36 -38.62 1.63
CA ASN A 50 14.77 -38.28 1.47
C ASN A 50 15.04 -36.81 1.11
N LEU A 51 14.02 -35.95 0.94
CA LEU A 51 14.25 -34.53 0.62
C LEU A 51 14.25 -33.61 1.85
N THR A 52 13.74 -34.08 2.99
CA THR A 52 13.57 -33.28 4.21
C THR A 52 14.76 -33.33 5.17
N SER A 53 15.70 -34.26 4.98
CA SER A 53 16.85 -34.43 5.87
C SER A 53 18.00 -33.46 5.62
N ASN A 54 17.95 -32.64 4.57
CA ASN A 54 19.07 -31.75 4.18
C ASN A 54 18.75 -30.25 4.17
N LEU A 55 17.53 -29.84 4.56
CA LEU A 55 17.28 -28.43 4.89
C LEU A 55 17.67 -28.20 6.34
N GLN A 56 18.98 -28.17 6.59
CA GLN A 56 19.52 -27.66 7.83
C GLN A 56 19.25 -26.15 7.85
N MET A 57 18.09 -25.74 8.38
CA MET A 57 17.79 -24.33 8.61
C MET A 57 18.92 -23.76 9.47
N LYS A 58 19.74 -22.90 8.87
CA LYS A 58 20.77 -22.15 9.57
C LYS A 58 20.08 -21.35 10.67
N ARG A 59 20.34 -21.69 11.92
CA ARG A 59 19.79 -20.98 13.08
C ARG A 59 20.41 -19.58 13.08
N ILE A 60 19.57 -18.54 13.08
CA ILE A 60 20.05 -17.15 13.25
C ILE A 60 20.85 -17.12 14.56
N SER A 61 22.14 -16.80 14.46
CA SER A 61 23.05 -16.71 15.60
C SER A 61 23.32 -15.24 15.95
N THR A 62 24.13 -15.02 16.98
CA THR A 62 24.62 -13.68 17.35
C THR A 62 25.86 -13.28 16.55
N SER A 63 26.30 -14.10 15.59
CA SER A 63 27.40 -13.78 14.68
C SER A 63 26.98 -12.69 13.70
N TYR A 64 27.91 -11.80 13.36
CA TYR A 64 27.71 -10.82 12.29
C TYR A 64 27.49 -11.48 10.92
N GLU A 65 27.91 -12.73 10.75
CA GLU A 65 27.70 -13.54 9.53
C GLU A 65 26.25 -14.05 9.36
N ASP A 66 25.40 -13.86 10.37
CA ASP A 66 23.98 -14.22 10.37
C ASP A 66 23.06 -13.00 10.46
N LEU A 67 23.60 -11.80 10.22
CA LEU A 67 22.82 -10.57 10.21
C LEU A 67 21.90 -10.53 8.98
N ILE A 68 20.60 -10.40 9.23
CA ILE A 68 19.60 -10.16 8.20
C ILE A 68 19.15 -8.71 8.33
N TRP A 69 19.24 -7.96 7.24
CA TRP A 69 18.67 -6.63 7.14
C TRP A 69 17.79 -6.50 5.90
N PHE A 70 16.87 -5.55 5.96
CA PHE A 70 16.05 -5.12 4.84
C PHE A 70 15.64 -3.67 5.09
N VAL A 71 15.21 -2.99 4.04
CA VAL A 71 14.68 -1.64 4.17
C VAL A 71 13.16 -1.72 4.02
N GLN A 72 12.43 -1.01 4.86
CA GLN A 72 10.99 -0.83 4.71
C GLN A 72 10.71 0.65 4.44
N ILE A 73 9.88 0.91 3.43
CA ILE A 73 9.31 2.22 3.14
C ILE A 73 7.78 2.11 3.09
N SER A 74 7.07 3.22 3.20
CA SER A 74 5.59 3.26 3.16
C SER A 74 5.14 4.63 2.68
N ASP A 75 3.86 4.77 2.33
CA ASP A 75 3.19 6.05 2.13
C ASP A 75 3.89 6.92 1.07
N ILE A 76 4.24 6.27 -0.04
CA ILE A 76 4.91 6.93 -1.18
C ILE A 76 3.94 7.92 -1.84
N HIS A 77 2.65 7.57 -1.91
CA HIS A 77 1.55 8.39 -2.41
C HIS A 77 1.91 9.16 -3.69
N ILE A 78 2.33 8.44 -4.73
CA ILE A 78 2.56 9.05 -6.05
C ILE A 78 1.23 9.63 -6.54
N SER A 79 1.24 10.93 -6.83
CA SER A 79 0.06 11.63 -7.36
C SER A 79 0.37 12.34 -8.67
N MET A 80 -0.63 12.37 -9.57
CA MET A 80 -0.58 13.17 -10.79
C MET A 80 -1.09 14.61 -10.61
N PHE A 81 -1.65 14.94 -9.44
CA PHE A 81 -2.30 16.24 -9.18
C PHE A 81 -1.53 17.13 -8.20
N ARG A 82 -0.71 16.54 -7.34
CA ARG A 82 -0.06 17.22 -6.21
C ARG A 82 1.24 16.52 -5.83
N ALA A 83 2.08 17.19 -5.06
CA ALA A 83 3.31 16.59 -4.50
C ALA A 83 4.13 15.81 -5.56
N MET A 84 4.30 16.42 -6.74
CA MET A 84 4.99 15.80 -7.89
C MET A 84 6.48 15.53 -7.60
N ASP A 85 7.03 16.24 -6.61
CA ASP A 85 8.36 16.06 -6.05
C ASP A 85 8.58 14.65 -5.47
N ARG A 86 7.54 13.98 -4.98
CA ARG A 86 7.63 12.59 -4.46
C ARG A 86 8.19 11.60 -5.49
N ILE A 87 7.96 11.84 -6.78
CA ILE A 87 8.54 11.01 -7.84
C ILE A 87 10.07 11.16 -7.85
N SER A 88 10.57 12.40 -7.86
CA SER A 88 12.01 12.66 -7.80
C SER A 88 12.64 12.21 -6.47
N GLU A 89 11.94 12.34 -5.35
CA GLU A 89 12.41 11.86 -4.04
C GLU A 89 12.50 10.34 -4.01
N LEU A 90 11.53 9.63 -4.59
CA LEU A 90 11.59 8.17 -4.75
C LEU A 90 12.76 7.77 -5.66
N GLU A 91 12.97 8.47 -6.77
CA GLU A 91 14.11 8.24 -7.66
C GLU A 91 15.45 8.49 -6.94
N GLU A 92 15.54 9.55 -6.14
CA GLU A 92 16.71 9.88 -5.31
C GLU A 92 16.98 8.79 -4.28
N PHE A 93 15.95 8.35 -3.53
CA PHE A 93 16.06 7.20 -2.63
C PHE A 93 16.61 5.96 -3.35
N CYS A 94 16.09 5.67 -4.55
CA CYS A 94 16.52 4.51 -5.33
C CYS A 94 17.97 4.62 -5.84
N ASN A 95 18.48 5.84 -6.07
CA ASN A 95 19.81 6.08 -6.62
C ASN A 95 20.88 6.35 -5.57
N ILE A 96 20.51 6.94 -4.43
CA ILE A 96 21.47 7.32 -3.38
C ILE A 96 21.38 6.31 -2.23
N THR A 97 20.19 6.15 -1.67
CA THR A 97 20.00 5.35 -0.44
C THR A 97 20.18 3.86 -0.69
N LEU A 98 19.60 3.32 -1.78
CA LEU A 98 19.77 1.89 -2.08
C LEU A 98 21.22 1.54 -2.44
N ASP A 99 21.96 2.43 -3.08
CA ASP A 99 23.36 2.19 -3.43
C ASP A 99 24.29 2.28 -2.21
N ALA A 100 23.90 3.05 -1.19
CA ALA A 100 24.60 3.14 0.08
C ALA A 100 24.33 1.94 0.99
N ILE A 101 23.06 1.59 1.20
CA ILE A 101 22.65 0.51 2.14
C ILE A 101 22.83 -0.87 1.52
N LYS A 102 22.60 -1.00 0.21
CA LYS A 102 22.60 -2.28 -0.54
C LYS A 102 21.77 -3.37 0.15
N PRO A 103 20.49 -3.10 0.48
CA PRO A 103 19.66 -4.09 1.17
C PRO A 103 19.34 -5.25 0.23
N ALA A 104 19.26 -6.47 0.79
CA ALA A 104 18.83 -7.64 0.00
C ALA A 104 17.37 -7.52 -0.44
N VAL A 105 16.54 -6.87 0.38
CA VAL A 105 15.10 -6.68 0.15
C VAL A 105 14.71 -5.25 0.53
N VAL A 106 13.84 -4.64 -0.28
CA VAL A 106 13.06 -3.46 0.08
C VAL A 106 11.59 -3.85 0.12
N LEU A 107 10.92 -3.54 1.23
CA LEU A 107 9.48 -3.71 1.40
C LEU A 107 8.78 -2.35 1.31
N ALA A 108 8.09 -2.09 0.19
CA ALA A 108 7.22 -0.93 0.03
C ALA A 108 5.83 -1.28 0.55
N SER A 109 5.56 -0.86 1.79
CA SER A 109 4.52 -1.44 2.64
C SER A 109 3.11 -0.85 2.49
N GLY A 110 2.85 -0.09 1.44
CA GLY A 110 1.51 0.40 1.11
C GLY A 110 1.46 1.86 0.71
N ASP A 111 0.27 2.25 0.24
CA ASP A 111 -0.07 3.58 -0.25
C ASP A 111 0.97 4.05 -1.26
N LEU A 112 1.15 3.23 -2.30
CA LEU A 112 2.10 3.46 -3.38
C LEU A 112 1.63 4.63 -4.26
N THR A 113 0.31 4.71 -4.49
CA THR A 113 -0.36 5.78 -5.23
C THR A 113 -1.28 6.59 -4.32
N ASP A 114 -1.54 7.85 -4.67
CA ASP A 114 -2.39 8.75 -3.88
C ASP A 114 -3.89 8.52 -4.13
N ALA A 115 -4.30 8.22 -5.37
CA ALA A 115 -5.66 7.86 -5.74
C ALA A 115 -6.76 8.87 -5.28
N LYS A 116 -6.39 10.13 -5.01
CA LYS A 116 -7.32 11.22 -4.69
C LYS A 116 -7.66 12.02 -5.95
N SER A 117 -8.89 12.51 -6.03
CA SER A 117 -9.26 13.48 -7.07
C SER A 117 -8.50 14.79 -6.91
N VAL A 118 -8.47 15.59 -7.98
CA VAL A 118 -7.82 16.91 -8.00
C VAL A 118 -8.29 17.82 -6.85
N ASP A 119 -9.56 17.75 -6.49
CA ASP A 119 -10.20 18.51 -5.41
C ASP A 119 -10.13 17.83 -4.03
N THR A 120 -9.51 16.64 -3.94
CA THR A 120 -9.39 15.76 -2.76
C THR A 120 -10.68 15.24 -2.14
N LEU A 121 -11.85 15.61 -2.69
CA LEU A 121 -13.15 15.21 -2.15
C LEU A 121 -13.51 13.76 -2.54
N GLY A 122 -12.96 13.27 -3.64
CA GLY A 122 -13.18 11.93 -4.16
C GLY A 122 -11.92 11.07 -4.15
N SER A 123 -12.11 9.80 -4.46
CA SER A 123 -11.01 8.85 -4.63
C SER A 123 -11.36 7.80 -5.68
N GLN A 124 -10.37 7.46 -6.50
CA GLN A 124 -10.43 6.41 -7.52
C GLN A 124 -9.00 6.08 -7.98
N GLN A 125 -8.82 4.94 -8.62
CA GLN A 125 -7.54 4.62 -9.25
C GLN A 125 -7.31 5.44 -10.52
N TYR A 126 -6.13 6.08 -10.59
CA TYR A 126 -5.64 6.74 -11.78
C TYR A 126 -4.47 5.93 -12.35
N GLU A 127 -4.64 5.37 -13.54
CA GLU A 127 -3.60 4.54 -14.17
C GLU A 127 -2.27 5.30 -14.34
N ASP A 128 -2.34 6.62 -14.56
CA ASP A 128 -1.15 7.45 -14.72
C ASP A 128 -0.30 7.52 -13.44
N GLU A 129 -0.91 7.50 -12.24
CA GLU A 129 -0.16 7.43 -10.97
C GLU A 129 0.61 6.11 -10.86
N TRP A 130 -0.01 5.00 -11.26
CA TRP A 130 0.65 3.69 -11.30
C TRP A 130 1.78 3.62 -12.33
N LYS A 131 1.58 4.21 -13.52
CA LYS A 131 2.63 4.33 -14.55
C LYS A 131 3.79 5.17 -14.04
N LEU A 132 3.53 6.28 -13.37
CA LEU A 132 4.57 7.14 -12.78
C LEU A 132 5.36 6.38 -11.70
N TYR A 133 4.66 5.67 -10.81
CA TYR A 133 5.28 4.81 -9.80
C TYR A 133 6.22 3.77 -10.44
N ARG A 134 5.69 2.97 -11.38
CA ARG A 134 6.47 1.93 -12.07
C ARG A 134 7.68 2.52 -12.81
N ASN A 135 7.48 3.64 -13.52
CA ASN A 135 8.54 4.29 -14.27
C ASN A 135 9.67 4.81 -13.37
N ALA A 136 9.35 5.34 -12.19
CA ALA A 136 10.37 5.77 -11.22
C ALA A 136 11.27 4.58 -10.79
N LEU A 137 10.66 3.43 -10.50
CA LEU A 137 11.40 2.20 -10.15
C LEU A 137 12.24 1.67 -11.32
N ASP A 138 11.68 1.66 -12.53
CA ASP A 138 12.36 1.15 -13.73
C ASP A 138 13.55 2.05 -14.13
N LYS A 139 13.40 3.38 -14.03
CA LYS A 139 14.45 4.34 -14.33
C LYS A 139 15.67 4.15 -13.42
N CYS A 140 15.43 3.86 -12.14
CA CYS A 140 16.49 3.56 -11.18
C CYS A 140 16.95 2.10 -11.22
N GLN A 141 16.35 1.26 -12.07
CA GLN A 141 16.67 -0.15 -12.26
C GLN A 141 16.68 -0.94 -10.93
N VAL A 142 15.70 -0.69 -10.05
CA VAL A 142 15.67 -1.26 -8.68
C VAL A 142 15.77 -2.78 -8.66
N ALA A 143 15.22 -3.47 -9.67
CA ALA A 143 15.28 -4.92 -9.80
C ALA A 143 16.71 -5.47 -9.99
N LYS A 144 17.67 -4.64 -10.40
CA LYS A 144 19.10 -5.00 -10.46
C LYS A 144 19.83 -4.74 -9.14
N LYS A 145 19.26 -3.92 -8.26
CA LYS A 145 19.87 -3.46 -7.00
C LYS A 145 19.40 -4.29 -5.81
N THR A 146 18.12 -4.67 -5.77
CA THR A 146 17.48 -5.30 -4.62
C THR A 146 16.23 -6.07 -5.04
N VAL A 147 15.74 -6.94 -4.17
CA VAL A 147 14.39 -7.50 -4.31
C VAL A 147 13.39 -6.47 -3.82
N TRP A 148 12.58 -5.91 -4.73
CA TRP A 148 11.54 -4.95 -4.40
C TRP A 148 10.20 -5.67 -4.19
N LEU A 149 9.64 -5.54 -2.98
CA LEU A 149 8.38 -6.18 -2.59
C LEU A 149 7.35 -5.11 -2.26
N ASP A 150 6.30 -5.05 -3.07
CA ASP A 150 5.18 -4.17 -2.84
C ASP A 150 4.09 -4.83 -2.01
N VAL A 151 3.48 -4.05 -1.14
CA VAL A 151 2.25 -4.37 -0.41
C VAL A 151 1.25 -3.27 -0.71
N ARG A 152 -0.05 -3.62 -0.74
CA ARG A 152 -1.11 -2.64 -0.94
C ARG A 152 -1.41 -1.88 0.34
N GLY A 153 -1.55 -0.57 0.23
CA GLY A 153 -2.24 0.26 1.23
C GLY A 153 -3.70 0.49 0.87
N ASN A 154 -4.40 1.33 1.63
CA ASN A 154 -5.81 1.60 1.35
C ASN A 154 -6.00 2.48 0.12
N HIS A 155 -5.07 3.39 -0.19
CA HIS A 155 -5.15 4.25 -1.37
C HIS A 155 -5.05 3.43 -2.67
N ASP A 156 -4.23 2.38 -2.66
CA ASP A 156 -4.05 1.45 -3.78
C ASP A 156 -5.30 0.60 -4.10
N ASN A 157 -6.34 0.70 -3.27
CA ASN A 157 -7.58 -0.06 -3.39
C ASN A 157 -8.83 0.81 -3.58
N PHE A 158 -8.70 2.15 -3.62
CA PHE A 158 -9.87 3.02 -3.79
C PHE A 158 -10.59 2.76 -5.11
N ASN A 159 -11.89 2.46 -5.02
CA ASN A 159 -12.76 2.14 -6.16
C ASN A 159 -12.35 0.86 -6.95
N VAL A 160 -11.58 -0.05 -6.33
CA VAL A 160 -11.27 -1.37 -6.89
C VAL A 160 -12.29 -2.38 -6.39
N ARG A 161 -13.18 -2.85 -7.28
CA ARG A 161 -14.31 -3.74 -6.92
C ARG A 161 -13.90 -5.18 -6.59
N GLY A 162 -12.67 -5.57 -6.93
CA GLY A 162 -12.14 -6.90 -6.63
C GLY A 162 -10.84 -7.22 -7.40
N PRO A 163 -10.28 -8.42 -7.18
CA PRO A 163 -8.96 -8.80 -7.70
C PRO A 163 -8.83 -8.84 -9.24
N THR A 164 -9.94 -8.98 -9.95
CA THR A 164 -10.00 -9.03 -11.42
C THR A 164 -10.61 -7.77 -12.03
N ALA A 165 -10.89 -6.74 -11.24
CA ALA A 165 -11.42 -5.48 -11.73
C ALA A 165 -10.41 -4.79 -12.66
N LYS A 166 -10.90 -4.11 -13.70
CA LYS A 166 -10.03 -3.36 -14.64
C LYS A 166 -9.28 -2.23 -13.95
N GLU A 167 -9.84 -1.70 -12.87
CA GLU A 167 -9.26 -0.65 -12.04
C GLU A 167 -8.15 -1.18 -11.12
N ASN A 168 -7.91 -2.50 -11.06
CA ASN A 168 -6.88 -3.11 -10.22
C ASN A 168 -5.47 -2.99 -10.84
N TYR A 169 -4.99 -1.76 -10.98
CA TYR A 169 -3.71 -1.46 -11.62
C TYR A 169 -2.50 -1.98 -10.83
N TYR A 170 -2.60 -2.20 -9.53
CA TYR A 170 -1.55 -2.86 -8.75
C TYR A 170 -1.06 -4.15 -9.42
N ARG A 171 -1.93 -4.97 -10.01
CA ARG A 171 -1.51 -6.24 -10.66
C ARG A 171 -0.65 -6.05 -11.91
N ASN A 172 -0.67 -4.84 -12.48
CA ASN A 172 -0.06 -4.52 -13.76
C ASN A 172 1.24 -3.73 -13.58
N TYR A 173 1.34 -2.96 -12.49
CA TYR A 173 2.42 -1.99 -12.28
C TYR A 173 3.28 -2.27 -11.03
N SER A 174 2.87 -3.21 -10.18
CA SER A 174 3.60 -3.72 -9.02
C SER A 174 4.33 -5.01 -9.38
#